data_AF-Q8C914-F1
#
_entry.id   AF-Q8C914-F1
#
_cell.length_a   1.000
_cell.length_b   1.000
_cell.length_c   1.000
_cell.angle_alpha   90.00
_cell.angle_beta   90.00
_cell.angle_gamma   90.00
#
_symmetry.space_group_name_H-M   'P 1'
#
loop_
_entity.id
_entity.type
_entity.pdbx_description
1 polymer ?
#
loop_
_entity_poly.entity_id
_entity_poly.type
_entity_poly.pdbx_seq_one_letter_code
_entity_poly.pdbx_strand_id
1 'polypeptide(L)'
;MGHPPLEFSDCYLDSPDFRQRLKYYEEELERTNKFIKDVIKDGSALISAMRNYSFAVQKFSQTLQSFQFDFIGDTLTDDEINIAESFKEFAELLNEV
;
A
#
# COMPACT_ATOMS: atom_id res chain seq x y z
N MET A 1 -21.99 -18.16 11.07
CA MET A 1 -23.13 -19.09 11.12
C MET A 1 -24.25 -18.47 10.30
N GLY A 2 -24.83 -19.19 9.34
CA GLY A 2 -25.83 -18.65 8.42
C GLY A 2 -27.23 -18.62 9.02
N HIS A 3 -27.96 -17.53 8.82
CA HIS A 3 -29.39 -17.47 9.07
C HIS A 3 -30.15 -18.08 7.88
N PRO A 4 -31.35 -18.65 8.11
CA PRO A 4 -32.22 -19.07 7.01
C PRO A 4 -32.60 -17.84 6.15
N PRO A 5 -32.83 -18.04 4.84
CA PRO A 5 -33.18 -16.95 3.92
C PRO A 5 -34.45 -16.21 4.38
N LEU A 6 -34.54 -14.93 4.00
CA LEU A 6 -35.75 -14.14 4.17
C LEU A 6 -36.74 -14.49 3.06
N GLU A 7 -37.87 -15.07 3.42
CA GLU A 7 -38.92 -15.47 2.49
C GLU A 7 -40.00 -14.39 2.38
N PHE A 8 -40.48 -14.13 1.15
CA PHE A 8 -41.54 -13.13 0.92
C PHE A 8 -42.87 -13.49 1.59
N SER A 9 -43.15 -14.78 1.77
CA SER A 9 -44.35 -15.26 2.46
C SER A 9 -44.40 -14.82 3.93
N ASP A 10 -43.23 -14.70 4.56
CA ASP A 10 -43.12 -14.33 5.98
C ASP A 10 -43.40 -12.84 6.21
N CYS A 11 -43.27 -12.02 5.17
CA CYS A 11 -43.52 -10.58 5.21
C CYS A 11 -44.98 -10.26 5.57
N TYR A 12 -45.95 -11.08 5.12
CA TYR A 12 -47.36 -10.83 5.42
C TYR A 12 -47.72 -11.14 6.88
N LEU A 13 -47.06 -12.14 7.49
CA LEU A 13 -47.29 -12.50 8.88
C LEU A 13 -46.62 -11.52 9.85
N ASP A 14 -45.56 -10.84 9.41
CA ASP A 14 -44.81 -9.82 10.16
C ASP A 14 -44.51 -10.25 11.60
N SER A 15 -44.10 -11.50 11.74
CA SER A 15 -43.89 -12.10 13.05
C SER A 15 -42.69 -11.46 13.77
N PRO A 16 -42.68 -11.43 15.11
CA PRO A 16 -41.52 -10.96 15.87
C PRO A 16 -40.22 -11.64 15.45
N ASP A 17 -40.28 -12.95 15.16
CA ASP A 17 -39.12 -13.71 14.68
C ASP A 17 -38.64 -13.27 13.30
N PHE A 18 -39.56 -12.98 12.37
CA PHE A 18 -39.22 -12.46 11.04
C PHE A 18 -38.55 -11.08 11.15
N ARG A 19 -39.12 -10.16 11.94
CA ARG A 19 -38.53 -8.83 12.19
C ARG A 19 -37.13 -8.92 12.79
N GLN A 20 -36.92 -9.85 13.73
CA GLN A 20 -35.62 -10.06 14.35
C GLN A 20 -34.60 -10.59 13.32
N ARG A 21 -34.99 -11.53 12.44
CA ARG A 21 -34.13 -11.98 11.34
C ARG A 21 -33.79 -10.85 10.38
N LEU A 22 -34.79 -10.07 9.96
CA LEU A 22 -34.59 -8.92 9.07
C LEU A 22 -33.56 -7.94 9.65
N LYS A 23 -33.73 -7.58 10.93
CA LYS A 23 -32.80 -6.69 11.64
C LYS A 23 -31.36 -7.23 11.62
N TYR A 24 -31.15 -8.53 11.85
CA TYR A 24 -29.82 -9.13 11.77
C TYR A 24 -29.19 -9.00 10.39
N TYR A 25 -29.96 -9.20 9.32
CA TYR A 25 -29.48 -9.04 7.95
C TYR A 25 -29.14 -7.58 7.64
N GLU A 26 -29.95 -6.62 8.09
CA GLU A 26 -29.66 -5.19 7.94
C GLU A 26 -28.36 -4.80 8.66
N GLU A 27 -28.17 -5.26 9.90
CA GLU A 27 -26.95 -5.02 10.66
C GLU A 27 -25.72 -5.66 10.01
N GLU A 28 -25.85 -6.88 9.49
CA GLU A 28 -24.76 -7.56 8.80
C GLU A 28 -24.40 -6.85 7.49
N LEU A 29 -25.41 -6.40 6.73
CA LEU A 29 -25.19 -5.63 5.51
C LEU A 29 -24.43 -4.33 5.78
N GLU A 30 -24.80 -3.61 6.84
CA GLU A 30 -24.11 -2.38 7.24
C GLU A 30 -22.65 -2.67 7.66
N ARG A 31 -22.43 -3.73 8.44
CA ARG A 31 -21.07 -4.18 8.83
C ARG A 31 -20.23 -4.53 7.61
N THR A 32 -20.77 -5.31 6.67
CA THR A 32 -20.09 -5.69 5.43
C THR A 32 -19.80 -4.45 4.57
N ASN A 33 -20.76 -3.53 4.44
CA ASN A 33 -20.56 -2.30 3.67
C ASN A 33 -19.42 -1.45 4.24
N LYS A 34 -19.38 -1.28 5.56
CA LYS A 34 -18.30 -0.58 6.25
C LYS A 34 -16.96 -1.27 6.02
N PHE A 35 -16.90 -2.59 6.20
CA PHE A 35 -15.69 -3.36 5.98
C PHE A 35 -15.15 -3.22 4.55
N ILE A 36 -16.02 -3.30 3.53
CA ILE A 36 -15.62 -3.10 2.13
C ILE A 36 -15.03 -1.71 1.91
N LYS A 37 -15.64 -0.66 2.49
CA LYS A 37 -15.11 0.71 2.40
C LYS A 37 -13.74 0.83 3.04
N ASP A 38 -13.53 0.21 4.20
CA ASP A 38 -12.25 0.21 4.90
C ASP A 38 -11.17 -0.52 4.07
N VAL A 39 -11.49 -1.68 3.49
CA VAL A 39 -10.58 -2.41 2.58
C VAL A 39 -10.17 -1.56 1.38
N ILE A 40 -11.12 -0.86 0.74
CA ILE A 40 -10.81 0.03 -0.39
C ILE A 40 -9.89 1.17 0.05
N LYS A 41 -10.17 1.78 1.19
CA LYS A 41 -9.38 2.88 1.75
C LYS A 41 -7.95 2.42 2.05
N ASP A 42 -7.80 1.29 2.74
CA ASP A 42 -6.50 0.75 3.12
C ASP A 42 -5.71 0.29 1.88
N GLY A 43 -6.38 -0.30 0.89
CA GLY A 43 -5.76 -0.66 -0.39
C GLY A 43 -5.24 0.57 -1.16
N SER A 44 -6.01 1.66 -1.18
CA SER A 44 -5.57 2.93 -1.80
C SER A 44 -4.37 3.54 -1.07
N ALA A 45 -4.37 3.51 0.27
CA ALA A 45 -3.25 3.97 1.09
C ALA A 45 -1.99 3.13 0.83
N LEU A 46 -2.13 1.80 0.73
CA LEU A 46 -1.03 0.89 0.43
C LEU A 46 -0.38 1.19 -0.93
N ILE A 47 -1.19 1.35 -1.99
CA ILE A 47 -0.69 1.70 -3.34
C ILE A 47 0.06 3.04 -3.30
N SER A 48 -0.48 4.02 -2.56
CA SER A 48 0.16 5.34 -2.43
C SER A 48 1.51 5.25 -1.70
N ALA A 49 1.59 4.46 -0.64
CA ALA A 49 2.84 4.22 0.08
C ALA A 49 3.88 3.52 -0.81
N MET A 50 3.47 2.52 -1.60
CA MET A 50 4.36 1.83 -2.55
C MET A 50 4.91 2.77 -3.62
N ARG A 51 4.07 3.68 -4.16
CA ARG A 51 4.52 4.70 -5.12
C ARG A 51 5.54 5.65 -4.50
N ASN A 52 5.28 6.12 -3.28
CA ASN A 52 6.20 6.99 -2.56
C ASN A 52 7.52 6.28 -2.25
N TYR A 53 7.47 5.00 -1.89
CA TYR A 53 8.65 4.18 -1.69
C TYR A 53 9.48 4.07 -2.98
N SER A 54 8.85 3.70 -4.11
CA SER A 54 9.52 3.62 -5.41
C SER A 54 10.18 4.96 -5.78
N PHE A 55 9.47 6.08 -5.59
CA PHE A 55 10.03 7.41 -5.82
C PHE A 55 11.24 7.70 -4.90
N ALA A 56 11.15 7.33 -3.63
CA ALA A 56 12.26 7.52 -2.68
C ALA A 56 13.49 6.70 -3.06
N VAL A 57 13.31 5.44 -3.51
CA VAL A 57 14.38 4.58 -4.02
C VAL A 57 15.04 5.21 -5.25
N GLN A 58 14.25 5.64 -6.23
CA GLN A 58 14.77 6.32 -7.43
C GLN A 58 15.55 7.58 -7.08
N LYS A 59 15.02 8.44 -6.20
CA LYS A 59 15.70 9.66 -5.77
C LYS A 59 17.03 9.36 -5.05
N PHE A 60 17.05 8.34 -4.21
CA PHE A 60 18.26 7.92 -3.51
C PHE A 60 19.31 7.37 -4.48
N SER A 61 18.90 6.51 -5.42
CA SER A 61 19.77 6.03 -6.50
C SER A 61 20.38 7.19 -7.31
N GLN A 62 19.56 8.16 -7.74
CA GLN A 62 20.07 9.36 -8.44
C GLN A 62 21.07 10.15 -7.61
N THR A 63 20.83 10.29 -6.30
CA THR A 63 21.75 10.99 -5.40
C THR A 63 23.11 10.30 -5.36
N LEU A 64 23.12 8.97 -5.25
CA LEU A 64 24.34 8.15 -5.27
C LEU A 64 25.06 8.23 -6.62
N GLN A 65 24.34 8.17 -7.75
CA GLN A 65 24.93 8.32 -9.10
C GLN A 65 25.59 9.69 -9.31
N SER A 66 25.01 10.74 -8.72
CA SER A 66 25.51 12.10 -8.82
C SER A 66 26.66 12.40 -7.84
N PHE A 67 26.94 11.50 -6.89
CA PHE A 67 27.99 11.73 -5.91
C PHE A 67 29.36 11.77 -6.58
N GLN A 68 30.09 12.85 -6.32
CA GLN A 68 31.47 13.05 -6.72
C GLN A 68 32.18 13.80 -5.59
N PHE A 69 33.44 13.44 -5.33
CA PHE A 69 34.26 14.19 -4.40
C PHE A 69 34.69 15.51 -5.03
N ASP A 70 34.56 16.59 -4.27
CA ASP A 70 35.26 17.84 -4.56
C ASP A 70 36.74 17.67 -4.17
N PHE A 71 37.66 17.87 -5.11
CA PHE A 71 39.09 17.71 -4.86
C PHE A 71 39.84 19.04 -4.85
N ILE A 72 40.92 19.09 -4.06
CA ILE A 72 41.85 20.22 -3.99
C ILE A 72 43.12 19.81 -4.72
N GLY A 73 43.38 20.40 -5.90
CA GLY A 73 44.52 20.04 -6.77
C GLY A 73 44.06 19.71 -8.19
N ASP A 74 44.86 18.92 -8.92
CA ASP A 74 44.60 18.59 -10.34
C ASP A 74 44.02 17.17 -10.55
N THR A 75 43.99 16.31 -9.53
CA THR A 75 43.56 14.90 -9.65
C THR A 75 42.89 14.37 -8.37
N LEU A 76 41.97 13.41 -8.54
CA LEU A 76 41.41 12.59 -7.44
C LEU A 76 42.39 11.49 -7.02
N THR A 77 42.30 11.08 -5.76
CA THR A 77 43.01 9.89 -5.25
C THR A 77 42.29 8.59 -5.66
N ASP A 78 43.03 7.48 -5.67
CA ASP A 78 42.47 6.16 -6.01
C ASP A 78 41.32 5.75 -5.08
N ASP A 79 41.39 6.12 -3.80
CA ASP A 79 40.34 5.83 -2.81
C ASP A 79 39.06 6.64 -3.11
N GLU A 80 39.19 7.91 -3.49
CA GLU A 80 38.05 8.76 -3.86
C GLU A 80 37.35 8.25 -5.12
N ILE A 81 38.13 7.78 -6.10
CA ILE A 81 37.61 7.16 -7.33
C ILE A 81 36.85 5.87 -6.98
N ASN A 82 37.48 4.97 -6.20
CA ASN A 82 36.86 3.69 -5.81
C ASN A 82 35.55 3.88 -5.03
N ILE A 83 35.48 4.86 -4.12
CA ILE A 83 34.26 5.14 -3.37
C ILE A 83 33.16 5.69 -4.29
N ALA A 84 33.48 6.62 -5.19
CA ALA A 84 32.50 7.18 -6.13
C ALA A 84 31.97 6.14 -7.12
N GLU A 85 32.84 5.22 -7.59
CA GLU A 85 32.42 4.09 -8.43
C GLU A 85 31.54 3.11 -7.65
N SER A 86 31.89 2.78 -6.41
CA SER A 86 31.07 1.91 -5.54
C SER A 86 29.65 2.46 -5.36
N PHE A 87 29.49 3.78 -5.23
CA PHE A 87 28.16 4.39 -5.14
C PHE A 87 27.37 4.32 -6.44
N LYS A 88 28.03 4.41 -7.60
CA LYS A 88 27.37 4.23 -8.90
C LYS A 88 26.88 2.79 -9.07
N GLU A 89 27.71 1.79 -8.76
CA GLU A 89 27.32 0.38 -8.81
C GLU A 89 26.14 0.10 -7.87
N PHE A 90 26.20 0.61 -6.63
CA PHE A 90 25.09 0.43 -5.69
C PHE A 90 23.80 1.11 -6.17
N ALA A 91 23.90 2.26 -6.81
CA ALA A 91 22.75 2.95 -7.37
C ALA A 91 22.11 2.22 -8.57
N GLU A 92 22.92 1.54 -9.40
CA GLU A 92 22.43 0.68 -10.47
C GLU A 92 21.63 -0.50 -9.91
N LEU A 93 22.16 -1.17 -8.88
CA LEU A 93 21.45 -2.24 -8.19
C LEU A 93 20.10 -1.77 -7.61
N LEU A 94 20.02 -0.55 -7.08
CA LEU A 94 18.78 0.02 -6.58
C LEU A 94 17.72 0.29 -7.66
N ASN A 95 18.12 0.48 -8.92
CA ASN A 95 17.19 0.69 -10.03
C ASN A 95 16.61 -0.62 -10.59
N GLU A 96 17.17 -1.77 -10.24
CA GLU A 96 16.64 -3.10 -10.61
C GLU A 96 15.51 -3.58 -9.68
N VAL A 97 15.27 -2.88 -8.57
CA VAL A 97 14.27 -3.18 -7.53
C VAL A 97 12.97 -2.40 -7.74
#